data_AF-A0A8H7GN31-F1
#
_entry.id   AF-A0A8H7GN31-F1
#
_cell.length_a   1.000
_cell.length_b   1.000
_cell.length_c   1.000
_cell.angle_alpha   90.00
_cell.angle_beta   90.00
_cell.angle_gamma   90.00
#
_symmetry.space_group_name_H-M   'P 1'
#
loop_
_entity.id
_entity.type
_entity.pdbx_description
1 polymer ?
#
loop_
_entity_poly.entity_id
_entity_poly.type
_entity_poly.pdbx_seq_one_letter_code
_entity_poly.pdbx_strand_id
1 'polypeptide(L)'
;MTTNLFGSSQKGDYDPVPESDPTTSVQMDDLGTKSYEDQFCPEQSFRFNATPYVQQQTSEPFEYKDFVPYKLKLEKTGLFPEFYFHFKRAFSLLSTENRAYCSVDLDKFRSSYVGSQQDIESSVIRVENDFDQKFRQCLNPRLLKEFPTWTFTRACVETEFREKLREYKDYTSYPNRMNELMQRARLDDAVELIDFLMAFEHPESSIWQHVLLVFSKFYLSETRKQFFNSKVEFWQNQSGPVSRRVQGFVKELRDEGIGMSQGDKICVFVFSTVLLLFIFGVIVIALSQ
;
A
#
# COMPACT_ATOMS: atom_id res chain seq x y z
N MET A 1 48.58 -0.88 -64.51
CA MET A 1 47.41 -0.02 -64.32
C MET A 1 46.60 -0.60 -63.17
N THR A 2 46.84 -0.09 -61.98
CA THR A 2 46.30 -0.55 -60.70
C THR A 2 45.07 0.29 -60.35
N THR A 3 43.90 -0.33 -60.31
CA THR A 3 42.65 0.28 -59.87
C THR A 3 42.49 0.10 -58.37
N ASN A 4 42.65 1.20 -57.64
CA ASN A 4 42.30 1.30 -56.23
C ASN A 4 40.77 1.38 -56.10
N LEU A 5 40.19 0.35 -55.48
CA LEU A 5 38.78 0.26 -55.08
C LEU A 5 38.74 0.06 -53.57
N PHE A 6 38.80 1.13 -52.79
CA PHE A 6 38.24 1.15 -51.43
C PHE A 6 37.81 2.57 -51.09
N GLY A 7 36.48 2.73 -51.05
CA GLY A 7 35.80 3.95 -50.67
C GLY A 7 35.91 4.22 -49.17
N SER A 8 36.02 5.50 -48.88
CA SER A 8 35.55 6.23 -47.69
C SER A 8 34.80 5.40 -46.63
N SER A 9 35.49 5.14 -45.52
CA SER A 9 34.88 4.79 -44.24
C SER A 9 34.24 6.06 -43.66
N GLN A 10 32.91 6.15 -43.72
CA GLN A 10 32.17 7.14 -42.95
C GLN A 10 32.26 6.77 -41.48
N LYS A 11 32.99 7.60 -40.74
CA LYS A 11 33.03 7.64 -39.29
C LYS A 11 31.61 8.02 -38.82
N GLY A 12 30.81 7.03 -38.46
CA GLY A 12 29.54 7.27 -37.78
C GLY A 12 29.85 7.90 -36.42
N ASP A 13 29.43 9.15 -36.26
CA ASP A 13 29.33 9.80 -34.96
C ASP A 13 28.34 8.96 -34.12
N TYR A 14 28.88 8.16 -33.21
CA TYR A 14 28.08 7.59 -32.14
C TYR A 14 27.94 8.70 -31.10
N ASP A 15 26.81 9.40 -31.14
CA ASP A 15 26.36 10.16 -29.99
C ASP A 15 26.24 9.19 -28.80
N PRO A 16 26.94 9.43 -27.68
CA PRO A 16 26.75 8.61 -26.50
C PRO A 16 25.29 8.73 -26.07
N VAL A 17 24.62 7.58 -26.00
CA VAL A 17 23.31 7.46 -25.35
C VAL A 17 23.46 8.08 -23.97
N PRO A 18 22.64 9.08 -23.59
CA PRO A 18 22.72 9.66 -22.26
C PRO A 18 22.56 8.52 -21.26
N GLU A 19 23.56 8.34 -20.39
CA GLU A 19 23.37 7.55 -19.17
C GLU A 19 22.14 8.13 -18.49
N SER A 20 21.06 7.36 -18.48
CA SER A 20 19.86 7.71 -17.75
C SER A 20 20.24 7.72 -16.29
N ASP A 21 20.40 8.92 -15.77
CA ASP A 21 20.77 9.15 -14.40
C ASP A 21 19.72 8.50 -13.47
N PRO A 22 20.10 7.51 -12.63
CA PRO A 22 19.20 6.94 -11.64
C PRO A 22 18.76 7.98 -10.57
N THR A 23 19.33 9.19 -10.59
CA THR A 23 18.84 10.36 -9.83
C THR A 23 17.88 11.28 -10.59
N THR A 24 17.19 10.79 -11.62
CA THR A 24 15.93 11.45 -12.02
C THR A 24 15.01 11.31 -10.82
N SER A 25 15.02 12.34 -9.96
CA SER A 25 14.09 12.52 -8.86
C SER A 25 12.75 12.13 -9.42
N VAL A 26 12.06 11.20 -8.76
CA VAL A 26 10.64 10.99 -9.01
C VAL A 26 9.99 12.34 -8.73
N GLN A 27 9.98 13.20 -9.76
CA GLN A 27 9.04 14.28 -9.86
C GLN A 27 7.73 13.52 -9.88
N MET A 28 7.08 13.52 -8.71
CA MET A 28 5.65 13.28 -8.60
C MET A 28 5.00 14.39 -9.42
N ASP A 29 5.15 14.31 -10.73
CA ASP A 29 4.33 15.05 -11.65
C ASP A 29 2.91 14.66 -11.32
N ASP A 30 2.10 15.70 -11.17
CA ASP A 30 0.69 15.73 -10.90
C ASP A 30 -0.05 14.90 -11.97
N LEU A 31 0.03 13.57 -11.85
CA LEU A 31 -0.74 12.65 -12.66
C LEU A 31 -2.16 12.72 -12.10
N GLY A 32 -3.06 13.31 -12.88
CA GLY A 32 -4.52 13.32 -12.67
C GLY A 32 -5.17 11.94 -12.72
N THR A 33 -4.53 10.95 -12.11
CA THR A 33 -5.01 9.60 -11.85
C THR A 33 -5.86 9.60 -10.59
N LYS A 34 -6.99 8.90 -10.63
CA LYS A 34 -7.79 8.58 -9.43
C LYS A 34 -6.87 8.04 -8.34
N SER A 35 -6.90 8.65 -7.16
CA SER A 35 -6.10 8.17 -6.04
C SER A 35 -6.60 6.79 -5.63
N TYR A 36 -5.70 5.91 -5.22
CA TYR A 36 -6.11 4.64 -4.63
C TYR A 36 -6.91 4.82 -3.34
N GLU A 37 -6.80 5.98 -2.68
CA GLU A 37 -7.60 6.37 -1.53
C GLU A 37 -9.11 6.42 -1.87
N ASP A 38 -9.46 6.83 -3.09
CA ASP A 38 -10.85 6.96 -3.55
C ASP A 38 -11.57 5.59 -3.62
N GLN A 39 -10.82 4.50 -3.77
CA GLN A 39 -11.39 3.14 -3.77
C GLN A 39 -11.94 2.73 -2.39
N PHE A 40 -11.42 3.32 -1.33
CA PHE A 40 -11.85 3.05 0.05
C PHE A 40 -12.92 4.04 0.53
N CYS A 41 -13.04 5.16 -0.17
CA CYS A 41 -13.89 6.30 0.16
C CYS A 41 -14.80 6.65 -1.04
N PRO A 42 -15.68 5.73 -1.50
CA PRO A 42 -16.54 6.03 -2.64
C PRO A 42 -17.43 7.24 -2.32
N GLU A 43 -17.62 8.14 -3.30
CA GLU A 43 -18.55 9.25 -3.15
C GLU A 43 -19.95 8.71 -2.82
N GLN A 44 -20.35 8.88 -1.56
CA GLN A 44 -21.68 8.56 -1.05
C GLN A 44 -22.36 9.86 -0.63
N SER A 45 -23.69 9.89 -0.75
CA SER A 45 -24.48 10.96 -0.14
C SER A 45 -24.54 10.73 1.37
N PHE A 46 -23.72 11.48 2.09
CA PHE A 46 -23.73 11.46 3.55
C PHE A 46 -24.81 12.39 4.10
N ARG A 47 -25.48 11.97 5.17
CA ARG A 47 -26.43 12.82 5.90
C ARG A 47 -26.36 12.53 7.39
N PHE A 48 -25.96 13.53 8.17
CA PHE A 48 -25.77 13.42 9.61
C PHE A 48 -26.69 14.39 10.34
N ASN A 49 -27.10 14.04 11.55
CA ASN A 49 -27.82 14.96 12.42
C ASN A 49 -26.78 15.62 13.35
N ALA A 50 -26.72 16.94 13.37
CA ALA A 50 -25.75 17.68 14.17
C ALA A 50 -26.08 17.71 15.69
N THR A 51 -27.18 17.06 16.11
CA THR A 51 -27.65 17.08 17.51
C THR A 51 -26.50 16.77 18.49
N PRO A 52 -26.33 17.57 19.57
CA PRO A 52 -25.26 17.37 20.54
C PRO A 52 -25.29 15.96 21.14
N TYR A 53 -24.21 15.21 20.95
CA TYR A 53 -24.05 13.90 21.57
C TYR A 53 -23.30 14.04 22.90
N VAL A 54 -23.84 13.47 23.96
CA VAL A 54 -23.08 13.20 25.19
C VAL A 54 -22.28 11.92 24.93
N GLN A 55 -21.01 12.06 24.55
CA GLN A 55 -20.14 10.89 24.41
C GLN A 55 -19.88 10.27 25.79
N GLN A 56 -20.27 9.01 25.97
CA GLN A 56 -19.69 8.17 27.02
C GLN A 56 -18.27 7.82 26.58
N GLN A 57 -17.26 8.39 27.25
CA GLN A 57 -15.87 8.03 27.04
C GLN A 57 -15.61 6.63 27.61
N THR A 58 -15.65 5.61 26.75
CA THR A 58 -14.97 4.35 27.05
C THR A 58 -13.48 4.55 26.77
N SER A 59 -12.69 4.63 27.85
CA SER A 59 -11.23 4.82 27.81
C SER A 59 -10.52 3.52 27.42
N GLU A 60 -10.78 3.00 26.23
CA GLU A 60 -9.92 1.94 25.70
C GLU A 60 -8.54 2.53 25.40
N PRO A 61 -7.45 1.82 25.77
CA PRO A 61 -6.10 2.30 25.49
C PRO A 61 -5.87 2.35 23.97
N PHE A 62 -5.36 3.49 23.49
CA PHE A 62 -5.07 3.66 22.07
C PHE A 62 -3.86 2.83 21.63
N GLU A 63 -4.06 1.93 20.66
CA GLU A 63 -2.99 1.16 20.03
C GLU A 63 -2.71 1.71 18.61
N TYR A 64 -1.55 2.34 18.44
CA TYR A 64 -1.22 3.00 17.16
C TYR A 64 -1.10 2.02 15.99
N LYS A 65 -0.79 0.74 16.28
CA LYS A 65 -0.65 -0.30 15.24
C LYS A 65 -1.96 -0.62 14.53
N ASP A 66 -3.09 -0.28 15.14
CA ASP A 66 -4.40 -0.39 14.50
C ASP A 66 -4.58 0.67 13.40
N PHE A 67 -3.76 1.71 13.41
CA PHE A 67 -3.81 2.82 12.46
C PHE A 67 -2.68 2.80 11.44
N VAL A 68 -1.46 2.50 11.87
CA VAL A 68 -0.26 2.65 11.04
C VAL A 68 0.76 1.52 11.31
N PRO A 69 1.52 1.09 10.30
CA PRO A 69 2.52 0.03 10.46
C PRO A 69 3.69 0.46 11.38
N TYR A 70 3.95 1.75 11.49
CA TYR A 70 4.99 2.34 12.33
C TYR A 70 4.65 3.78 12.69
N LYS A 71 5.26 4.28 13.77
CA LYS A 71 5.23 5.71 14.08
C LYS A 71 6.18 6.48 13.17
N LEU A 72 5.68 7.52 12.48
CA LEU A 72 6.50 8.36 11.61
C LEU A 72 7.60 9.08 12.41
N LYS A 73 8.84 9.01 11.93
CA LYS A 73 10.03 9.60 12.55
C LYS A 73 10.62 10.70 11.68
N LEU A 74 11.38 11.60 12.31
CA LEU A 74 12.07 12.69 11.63
C LEU A 74 13.06 12.20 10.57
N GLU A 75 13.81 11.15 10.89
CA GLU A 75 14.73 10.48 9.97
C GLU A 75 14.04 9.59 8.91
N LYS A 76 12.71 9.52 8.89
CA LYS A 76 11.92 8.69 7.95
C LYS A 76 10.76 9.47 7.30
N THR A 77 10.93 10.77 7.11
CA THR A 77 9.90 11.64 6.50
C THR A 77 9.53 11.22 5.08
N GLY A 78 10.45 10.58 4.35
CA GLY A 78 10.21 10.04 3.01
C GLY A 78 9.13 8.95 2.96
N LEU A 79 8.76 8.39 4.11
CA LEU A 79 7.69 7.39 4.23
C LEU A 79 6.32 7.99 4.60
N PHE A 80 6.19 9.31 4.65
CA PHE A 80 4.92 9.96 4.94
C PHE A 80 3.76 9.47 4.06
N PRO A 81 3.91 9.24 2.74
CA PRO A 81 2.82 8.73 1.91
C PRO A 81 2.26 7.37 2.40
N GLU A 82 3.11 6.37 2.64
CA GLU A 82 2.69 5.07 3.22
C GLU A 82 2.02 5.26 4.59
N PHE A 83 2.66 6.03 5.48
CA PHE A 83 2.13 6.29 6.82
C PHE A 83 0.73 6.92 6.76
N TYR A 84 0.55 7.95 5.95
CA TYR A 84 -0.70 8.69 5.85
C TYR A 84 -1.81 7.87 5.19
N PHE A 85 -1.48 7.11 4.15
CA PHE A 85 -2.40 6.17 3.50
C PHE A 85 -3.01 5.18 4.51
N HIS A 86 -2.18 4.54 5.34
CA HIS A 86 -2.66 3.62 6.38
C HIS A 86 -3.48 4.35 7.44
N PHE A 87 -3.00 5.50 7.93
CA PHE A 87 -3.71 6.28 8.94
C PHE A 87 -5.11 6.69 8.47
N LYS A 88 -5.22 7.29 7.28
CA LYS A 88 -6.48 7.77 6.70
C LYS A 88 -7.44 6.60 6.46
N ARG A 89 -6.93 5.46 5.97
CA ARG A 89 -7.71 4.23 5.81
C ARG A 89 -8.25 3.73 7.15
N ALA A 90 -7.43 3.64 8.19
CA ALA A 90 -7.88 3.18 9.51
C ALA A 90 -8.87 4.17 10.16
N PHE A 91 -8.57 5.47 10.12
CA PHE A 91 -9.43 6.51 10.66
C PHE A 91 -10.81 6.53 10.00
N SER A 92 -10.87 6.39 8.67
CA SER A 92 -12.14 6.33 7.91
C SER A 92 -12.98 5.09 8.22
N LEU A 93 -12.40 4.05 8.82
CA LEU A 93 -13.12 2.84 9.23
C LEU A 93 -13.74 2.93 10.63
N LEU A 94 -13.38 3.94 11.43
CA LEU A 94 -13.91 4.10 12.79
C LEU A 94 -15.41 4.44 12.83
N SER A 95 -15.88 5.24 11.87
CA SER A 95 -17.28 5.64 11.80
C SER A 95 -17.65 6.12 10.39
N THR A 96 -18.95 6.21 10.11
CA THR A 96 -19.46 6.80 8.86
C THR A 96 -19.13 8.30 8.77
N GLU A 97 -19.10 9.03 9.90
CA GLU A 97 -18.71 10.44 9.94
C GLU A 97 -17.23 10.61 9.56
N ASN A 98 -16.34 9.78 10.14
CA ASN A 98 -14.91 9.80 9.85
C ASN A 98 -14.65 9.43 8.38
N ARG A 99 -15.40 8.46 7.83
CA ARG A 99 -15.34 8.14 6.40
C ARG A 99 -15.70 9.34 5.54
N ALA A 100 -16.82 9.99 5.81
CA ALA A 100 -17.24 11.18 5.08
C ALA A 100 -16.18 12.28 5.15
N TYR A 101 -15.63 12.53 6.35
CA TYR A 101 -14.57 13.50 6.55
C TYR A 101 -13.33 13.21 5.69
N CYS A 102 -12.95 11.95 5.50
CA CYS A 102 -11.83 11.58 4.65
C CYS A 102 -12.15 11.58 3.14
N SER A 103 -13.41 11.40 2.75
CA SER A 103 -13.83 11.13 1.37
C SER A 103 -14.12 12.38 0.54
N VAL A 104 -14.52 13.48 1.18
CA VAL A 104 -14.95 14.71 0.48
C VAL A 104 -14.23 15.92 1.06
N ASP A 105 -14.22 17.06 0.36
CA ASP A 105 -13.69 18.30 0.91
C ASP A 105 -14.47 18.77 2.17
N LEU A 106 -13.89 19.71 2.93
CA LEU A 106 -14.45 20.15 4.21
C LEU A 106 -15.84 20.81 4.04
N ASP A 107 -16.08 21.50 2.94
CA ASP A 107 -17.34 22.20 2.72
C ASP A 107 -18.48 21.23 2.38
N LYS A 108 -18.19 20.20 1.57
CA LYS A 108 -19.10 19.09 1.27
C LYS A 108 -19.35 18.22 2.52
N PHE A 109 -18.34 17.99 3.33
CA PHE A 109 -18.50 17.32 4.63
C PHE A 109 -19.41 18.13 5.56
N ARG A 110 -19.15 19.44 5.73
CA ARG A 110 -19.98 20.35 6.53
C ARG A 110 -21.43 20.34 6.04
N SER A 111 -21.63 20.38 4.72
CA SER A 111 -22.94 20.35 4.07
C SER A 111 -23.69 19.02 4.24
N SER A 112 -23.02 17.97 4.71
CA SER A 112 -23.65 16.68 5.01
C SER A 112 -24.42 16.69 6.34
N TYR A 113 -24.23 17.71 7.19
CA TYR A 113 -24.95 17.84 8.45
C TYR A 113 -26.28 18.59 8.30
N VAL A 114 -27.28 18.17 9.07
CA VAL A 114 -28.57 18.84 9.24
C VAL A 114 -28.70 19.27 10.71
N GLY A 115 -28.95 20.55 10.95
CA GLY A 115 -29.10 21.12 12.28
C GLY A 115 -28.92 22.63 12.29
N SER A 116 -28.77 23.22 13.48
CA SER A 116 -28.38 24.62 13.61
C SER A 116 -26.92 24.81 13.18
N GLN A 117 -26.55 26.01 12.71
CA GLN A 117 -25.16 26.29 12.31
C GLN A 117 -24.17 26.00 13.46
N GLN A 118 -24.55 26.35 14.70
CA GLN A 118 -23.72 26.11 15.87
C GLN A 118 -23.47 24.62 16.13
N ASP A 119 -24.50 23.80 15.98
CA ASP A 119 -24.41 22.35 16.14
C ASP A 119 -23.57 21.70 15.03
N ILE A 120 -23.72 22.21 13.80
CA ILE A 120 -22.92 21.76 12.64
C ILE A 120 -21.44 22.05 12.89
N GLU A 121 -21.07 23.27 13.23
CA GLU A 121 -19.67 23.62 13.50
C GLU A 121 -19.12 22.81 14.69
N SER A 122 -19.91 22.62 15.74
CA SER A 122 -19.51 21.80 16.89
C SER A 122 -19.23 20.34 16.48
N SER A 123 -20.02 19.79 15.56
CA SER A 123 -19.84 18.43 15.04
C SER A 123 -18.61 18.32 14.14
N VAL A 124 -18.38 19.32 13.28
CA VAL A 124 -17.17 19.39 12.44
C VAL A 124 -15.91 19.45 13.31
N ILE A 125 -15.86 20.40 14.26
CA ILE A 125 -14.74 20.57 15.20
C ILE A 125 -14.47 19.29 15.98
N ARG A 126 -15.51 18.55 16.38
CA ARG A 126 -15.36 17.26 17.08
C ARG A 126 -14.58 16.25 16.22
N VAL A 127 -14.93 16.12 14.94
CA VAL A 127 -14.25 15.18 14.04
C VAL A 127 -12.81 15.63 13.74
N GLU A 128 -12.57 16.93 13.57
CA GLU A 128 -11.20 17.45 13.38
C GLU A 128 -10.32 17.23 14.62
N ASN A 129 -10.87 17.42 15.82
CA ASN A 129 -10.17 17.14 17.07
C ASN A 129 -9.87 15.64 17.25
N ASP A 130 -10.81 14.76 16.89
CA ASP A 130 -10.59 13.31 16.93
C ASP A 130 -9.47 12.89 15.96
N PHE A 131 -9.48 13.46 14.75
CA PHE A 131 -8.42 13.26 13.76
C PHE A 131 -7.07 13.74 14.28
N ASP A 132 -6.96 14.99 14.79
CA ASP A 132 -5.72 15.55 15.34
C ASP A 132 -5.17 14.66 16.48
N GLN A 133 -6.02 14.28 17.42
CA GLN A 133 -5.60 13.46 18.57
C GLN A 133 -5.05 12.11 18.13
N LYS A 134 -5.77 11.39 17.26
CA LYS A 134 -5.35 10.07 16.77
C LYS A 134 -4.10 10.17 15.89
N PHE A 135 -4.02 11.19 15.06
CA PHE A 135 -2.86 11.45 14.21
C PHE A 135 -1.60 11.66 15.06
N ARG A 136 -1.67 12.52 16.09
CA ARG A 136 -0.56 12.75 17.02
C ARG A 136 -0.10 11.47 17.70
N GLN A 137 -1.03 10.62 18.13
CA GLN A 137 -0.69 9.36 18.80
C GLN A 137 0.07 8.40 17.87
N CYS A 138 -0.11 8.53 16.55
CA CYS A 138 0.63 7.81 15.52
C CYS A 138 2.00 8.41 15.18
N LEU A 139 2.31 9.63 15.62
CA LEU A 139 3.62 10.27 15.38
C LEU A 139 4.64 9.91 16.45
N ASN A 140 5.93 9.92 16.08
CA ASN A 140 7.00 9.78 17.05
C ASN A 140 7.07 11.04 17.95
N PRO A 141 7.30 10.90 19.28
CA PRO A 141 7.39 12.04 20.18
C PRO A 141 8.48 13.06 19.82
N ARG A 142 9.57 12.63 19.17
CA ARG A 142 10.61 13.56 18.69
C ARG A 142 10.12 14.41 17.53
N LEU A 143 9.36 13.82 16.60
CA LEU A 143 8.74 14.55 15.51
C LEU A 143 7.71 15.57 16.02
N LEU A 144 6.88 15.18 16.99
CA LEU A 144 5.90 16.10 17.61
C LEU A 144 6.52 17.34 18.24
N LYS A 145 7.76 17.24 18.76
CA LYS A 145 8.47 18.39 19.35
C LYS A 145 8.82 19.47 18.33
N GLU A 146 8.92 19.13 17.05
CA GLU A 146 9.13 20.09 15.95
C GLU A 146 7.86 20.89 15.63
N PHE A 147 6.69 20.40 16.08
CA PHE A 147 5.36 20.95 15.77
C PHE A 147 4.50 21.18 17.04
N PRO A 148 5.02 21.86 18.08
CA PRO A 148 4.35 21.91 19.38
C PRO A 148 3.04 22.71 19.38
N THR A 149 2.91 23.68 18.47
CA THR A 149 1.75 24.59 18.37
C THR A 149 0.82 24.27 17.21
N TRP A 150 1.14 23.25 16.41
CA TRP A 150 0.36 22.89 15.24
C TRP A 150 -0.92 22.19 15.66
N THR A 151 -1.99 22.31 14.86
CA THR A 151 -3.19 21.48 14.96
C THR A 151 -3.29 20.66 13.68
N PHE A 152 -3.21 19.34 13.79
CA PHE A 152 -3.17 18.42 12.67
C PHE A 152 -4.58 18.12 12.16
N THR A 153 -5.30 19.13 11.65
CA THR A 153 -6.51 18.88 10.85
C THR A 153 -6.14 18.18 9.54
N ARG A 154 -7.09 17.54 8.86
CA ARG A 154 -6.82 16.90 7.56
C ARG A 154 -6.20 17.88 6.57
N ALA A 155 -6.77 19.09 6.47
CA ALA A 155 -6.27 20.11 5.56
C ALA A 155 -4.81 20.49 5.89
N CYS A 156 -4.47 20.66 7.17
CA CYS A 156 -3.10 20.94 7.60
C CYS A 156 -2.15 19.78 7.28
N VAL A 157 -2.58 18.53 7.55
CA VAL A 157 -1.76 17.33 7.32
C VAL A 157 -1.47 17.11 5.83
N GLU A 158 -2.48 17.28 4.97
CA GLU A 158 -2.37 17.06 3.52
C GLU A 158 -1.63 18.18 2.78
N THR A 159 -1.48 19.36 3.41
CA THR A 159 -0.81 20.54 2.83
C THR A 159 0.44 20.94 3.61
N GLU A 160 0.31 21.80 4.62
CA GLU A 160 1.40 22.45 5.35
C GLU A 160 2.35 21.44 6.00
N PHE A 161 1.82 20.40 6.65
CA PHE A 161 2.63 19.41 7.33
C PHE A 161 3.44 18.59 6.33
N ARG A 162 2.79 18.15 5.24
CA ARG A 162 3.45 17.41 4.15
C ARG A 162 4.59 18.22 3.55
N GLU A 163 4.36 19.50 3.23
CA GLU A 163 5.41 20.36 2.69
C GLU A 163 6.54 20.56 3.70
N LYS A 164 6.23 20.72 4.98
CA LYS A 164 7.24 20.87 6.02
C LYS A 164 8.09 19.60 6.20
N LEU A 165 7.50 18.42 6.04
CA LEU A 165 8.24 17.16 6.07
C LEU A 165 9.23 17.03 4.90
N ARG A 166 8.96 17.63 3.73
CA ARG A 166 9.87 17.61 2.57
C ARG A 166 11.17 18.39 2.80
N GLU A 167 11.18 19.35 3.74
CA GLU A 167 12.40 20.05 4.12
C GLU A 167 13.42 19.11 4.79
N TYR A 168 12.95 18.04 5.43
CA TYR A 168 13.78 16.97 5.96
C TYR A 168 14.11 16.00 4.82
N LYS A 169 15.20 16.29 4.11
CA LYS A 169 15.70 15.46 3.02
C LYS A 169 15.92 14.01 3.47
N ASP A 170 15.07 13.10 2.98
CA ASP A 170 15.16 11.67 3.24
C ASP A 170 15.13 10.89 1.92
N TYR A 171 16.32 10.63 1.39
CA TYR A 171 16.49 9.90 0.13
C TYR A 171 16.58 8.39 0.34
N THR A 172 16.61 7.91 1.59
CA THR A 172 16.99 6.51 1.88
C THR A 172 15.82 5.68 2.38
N SER A 173 14.81 6.28 3.01
CA SER A 173 13.75 5.48 3.61
C SER A 173 12.88 4.77 2.59
N TYR A 174 12.53 5.43 1.48
CA TYR A 174 11.76 4.80 0.40
C TYR A 174 12.46 3.54 -0.15
N PRO A 175 13.70 3.59 -0.67
CA PRO A 175 14.35 2.39 -1.23
C PRO A 175 14.59 1.32 -0.17
N ASN A 176 14.90 1.70 1.08
CA ASN A 176 15.04 0.75 2.18
C ASN A 176 13.72 0.01 2.47
N ARG A 177 12.60 0.75 2.52
CA ARG A 177 11.26 0.19 2.76
C ARG A 177 10.79 -0.68 1.61
N MET A 178 11.00 -0.24 0.36
CA MET A 178 10.71 -1.04 -0.83
C MET A 178 11.45 -2.39 -0.78
N ASN A 179 12.76 -2.36 -0.52
CA ASN A 179 13.57 -3.57 -0.44
C ASN A 179 13.10 -4.52 0.68
N GLU A 180 12.77 -3.98 1.84
CA GLU A 180 12.20 -4.75 2.96
C GLU A 180 10.89 -5.44 2.54
N LEU A 181 9.96 -4.69 1.96
CA LEU A 181 8.65 -5.22 1.56
C LEU A 181 8.75 -6.24 0.42
N MET A 182 9.64 -6.01 -0.55
CA MET A 182 9.93 -7.00 -1.59
C MET A 182 10.52 -8.29 -1.01
N GLN A 183 11.31 -8.23 0.06
CA GLN A 183 11.81 -9.42 0.75
C GLN A 183 10.68 -10.13 1.51
N ARG A 184 9.81 -9.38 2.22
CA ARG A 184 8.67 -9.95 2.93
C ARG A 184 7.67 -10.62 2.00
N ALA A 185 7.34 -10.00 0.87
CA ALA A 185 6.44 -10.56 -0.13
C ALA A 185 6.92 -11.91 -0.70
N ARG A 186 8.23 -12.20 -0.63
CA ARG A 186 8.77 -13.53 -0.98
C ARG A 186 8.43 -14.61 0.04
N LEU A 187 8.29 -14.23 1.31
CA LEU A 187 8.09 -15.16 2.42
C LEU A 187 6.60 -15.32 2.73
N ASP A 188 5.83 -14.25 2.62
CA ASP A 188 4.45 -14.19 3.06
C ASP A 188 3.53 -13.57 1.98
N ASP A 189 2.52 -12.81 2.39
CA ASP A 189 1.61 -12.05 1.56
C ASP A 189 2.30 -10.81 0.91
N ALA A 190 1.93 -10.52 -0.33
CA ALA A 190 2.35 -9.33 -1.06
C ALA A 190 1.55 -8.07 -0.70
N VAL A 191 0.53 -8.17 0.16
CA VAL A 191 -0.35 -7.05 0.55
C VAL A 191 0.43 -5.82 1.01
N GLU A 192 1.38 -5.96 1.93
CA GLU A 192 2.13 -4.79 2.42
C GLU A 192 2.90 -4.08 1.30
N LEU A 193 3.44 -4.84 0.33
CA LEU A 193 4.14 -4.28 -0.83
C LEU A 193 3.16 -3.53 -1.75
N ILE A 194 1.97 -4.09 -1.97
CA ILE A 194 0.94 -3.47 -2.82
C ILE A 194 0.42 -2.19 -2.17
N ASP A 195 0.07 -2.23 -0.89
CA ASP A 195 -0.41 -1.06 -0.14
C ASP A 195 0.65 0.05 -0.13
N PHE A 196 1.94 -0.30 0.03
CA PHE A 196 3.04 0.65 -0.10
C PHE A 196 3.10 1.30 -1.49
N LEU A 197 3.05 0.50 -2.56
CA LEU A 197 3.09 1.02 -3.92
C LEU A 197 1.86 1.90 -4.23
N MET A 198 0.68 1.52 -3.74
CA MET A 198 -0.54 2.33 -3.87
C MET A 198 -0.43 3.66 -3.11
N ALA A 199 0.15 3.65 -1.91
CA ALA A 199 0.34 4.86 -1.10
C ALA A 199 1.29 5.89 -1.73
N PHE A 200 2.22 5.43 -2.57
CA PHE A 200 3.09 6.29 -3.39
C PHE A 200 2.52 6.55 -4.79
N GLU A 201 1.26 6.21 -5.02
CA GLU A 201 0.52 6.40 -6.26
C GLU A 201 1.21 5.80 -7.49
N HIS A 202 1.85 4.64 -7.33
CA HIS A 202 2.42 3.93 -8.46
C HIS A 202 1.31 3.51 -9.45
N PRO A 203 1.54 3.66 -10.76
CA PRO A 203 0.59 3.16 -11.75
C PRO A 203 0.47 1.65 -11.63
N GLU A 204 -0.71 1.12 -11.96
CA GLU A 204 -0.99 -0.31 -11.85
C GLU A 204 0.06 -1.18 -12.55
N SER A 205 0.55 -0.75 -13.73
CA SER A 205 1.61 -1.46 -14.45
C SER A 205 2.91 -1.58 -13.64
N SER A 206 3.26 -0.54 -12.88
CA SER A 206 4.41 -0.54 -11.96
C SER A 206 4.16 -1.47 -10.77
N ILE A 207 2.93 -1.51 -10.23
CA ILE A 207 2.56 -2.46 -9.17
C ILE A 207 2.78 -3.89 -9.64
N TRP A 208 2.24 -4.24 -10.81
CA TRP A 208 2.45 -5.55 -11.41
C TRP A 208 3.93 -5.85 -11.62
N GLN A 209 4.70 -4.92 -12.20
CA GLN A 209 6.13 -5.13 -12.43
C GLN A 209 6.88 -5.50 -11.14
N HIS A 210 6.63 -4.81 -10.03
CA HIS A 210 7.28 -5.12 -8.75
C HIS A 210 6.88 -6.51 -8.23
N VAL A 211 5.60 -6.87 -8.31
CA VAL A 211 5.11 -8.20 -7.94
C VAL A 211 5.77 -9.27 -8.81
N LEU A 212 5.82 -9.09 -10.13
CA LEU A 212 6.44 -10.04 -11.05
C LEU A 212 7.94 -10.19 -10.79
N LEU A 213 8.65 -9.10 -10.45
CA LEU A 213 10.06 -9.14 -10.07
C LEU A 213 10.30 -9.94 -8.79
N VAL A 214 9.37 -9.87 -7.83
CA VAL A 214 9.41 -10.69 -6.61
C VAL A 214 9.27 -12.18 -6.96
N PHE A 215 8.27 -12.54 -7.76
CA PHE A 215 7.92 -13.95 -7.98
C PHE A 215 8.66 -14.65 -9.12
N SER A 216 9.22 -13.90 -10.08
CA SER A 216 9.92 -14.46 -11.24
C SER A 216 11.15 -15.30 -10.89
N LYS A 217 11.68 -15.13 -9.68
CA LYS A 217 12.85 -15.88 -9.19
C LYS A 217 12.51 -17.30 -8.71
N PHE A 218 11.23 -17.69 -8.68
CA PHE A 218 10.80 -18.95 -8.05
C PHE A 218 10.32 -20.04 -9.01
N TYR A 219 10.22 -19.77 -10.32
CA TYR A 219 9.99 -20.84 -11.29
C TYR A 219 11.33 -21.47 -11.70
N LEU A 220 11.55 -22.72 -11.30
CA LEU A 220 12.78 -23.48 -11.61
C LEU A 220 12.60 -24.47 -12.76
N SER A 221 11.38 -24.59 -13.30
CA SER A 221 11.04 -25.49 -14.41
C SER A 221 10.24 -24.75 -15.48
N GLU A 222 10.33 -25.23 -16.72
CA GLU A 222 9.58 -24.65 -17.84
C GLU A 222 8.07 -24.75 -17.63
N THR A 223 7.58 -25.85 -17.04
CA THR A 223 6.16 -26.01 -16.68
C THR A 223 5.69 -24.92 -15.71
N ARG A 224 6.48 -24.61 -14.67
CA ARG A 224 6.14 -23.56 -13.71
C ARG A 224 6.22 -22.16 -14.32
N LYS A 225 7.14 -21.95 -15.26
CA LYS A 225 7.24 -20.70 -16.02
C LYS A 225 6.02 -20.49 -16.92
N GLN A 226 5.56 -21.54 -17.61
CA GLN A 226 4.34 -21.50 -18.42
C GLN A 226 3.11 -21.22 -17.55
N PHE A 227 2.98 -21.92 -16.41
CA PHE A 227 1.91 -21.66 -15.44
C PHE A 227 1.94 -20.21 -14.96
N PHE A 228 3.11 -19.73 -14.52
CA PHE A 228 3.31 -18.34 -14.09
C PHE A 228 2.83 -17.35 -15.16
N ASN A 229 3.34 -17.47 -16.39
CA ASN A 229 2.97 -16.55 -17.49
C ASN A 229 1.47 -16.58 -17.79
N SER A 230 0.85 -17.77 -17.80
CA SER A 230 -0.60 -17.89 -18.00
C SER A 230 -1.40 -17.19 -16.89
N LYS A 231 -0.95 -17.29 -15.63
CA LYS A 231 -1.60 -16.60 -14.51
C LYS A 231 -1.39 -15.09 -14.55
N VAL A 232 -0.22 -14.62 -14.97
CA VAL A 232 0.03 -13.18 -15.18
C VAL A 232 -0.97 -12.62 -16.19
N GLU A 233 -1.07 -13.24 -17.36
CA GLU A 233 -1.99 -12.82 -18.42
C GLU A 233 -3.46 -12.84 -17.94
N PHE A 234 -3.86 -13.92 -17.25
CA PHE A 234 -5.21 -14.02 -16.71
C PHE A 234 -5.55 -12.88 -15.75
N TRP A 235 -4.72 -12.65 -14.73
CA TRP A 235 -5.01 -11.69 -13.65
C TRP A 235 -4.81 -10.24 -14.05
N GLN A 236 -3.88 -9.93 -14.95
CA GLN A 236 -3.72 -8.58 -15.49
C GLN A 236 -4.95 -8.15 -16.30
N ASN A 237 -5.59 -9.08 -17.00
CA ASN A 237 -6.78 -8.82 -17.82
C ASN A 237 -8.10 -8.86 -17.03
N GLN A 238 -8.10 -9.26 -15.76
CA GLN A 238 -9.30 -9.20 -14.93
C GLN A 238 -9.68 -7.75 -14.60
N SER A 239 -10.98 -7.51 -14.43
CA SER A 239 -11.48 -6.23 -13.94
C SER A 239 -11.46 -6.16 -12.41
N GLY A 240 -11.48 -4.93 -11.87
CA GLY A 240 -11.56 -4.68 -10.43
C GLY A 240 -10.24 -4.22 -9.79
N PRO A 241 -10.25 -4.03 -8.45
CA PRO A 241 -9.12 -3.45 -7.72
C PRO A 241 -7.82 -4.24 -7.92
N VAL A 242 -6.72 -3.53 -8.20
CA VAL A 242 -5.39 -4.13 -8.42
C VAL A 242 -4.97 -5.00 -7.23
N SER A 243 -5.23 -4.57 -6.00
CA SER A 243 -4.91 -5.33 -4.78
C SER A 243 -5.55 -6.71 -4.76
N ARG A 244 -6.85 -6.80 -5.09
CA ARG A 244 -7.56 -8.09 -5.15
C ARG A 244 -7.04 -9.00 -6.25
N ARG A 245 -6.72 -8.43 -7.42
CA ARG A 245 -6.19 -9.22 -8.55
C ARG A 245 -4.80 -9.75 -8.27
N VAL A 246 -3.93 -8.93 -7.69
CA VAL A 246 -2.60 -9.35 -7.28
C VAL A 246 -2.67 -10.40 -6.16
N GLN A 247 -3.55 -10.23 -5.16
CA GLN A 247 -3.77 -11.24 -4.12
C GLN A 247 -4.23 -12.58 -4.72
N GLY A 248 -5.17 -12.55 -5.67
CA GLY A 248 -5.62 -13.74 -6.39
C GLY A 248 -4.47 -14.44 -7.13
N PHE A 249 -3.65 -13.66 -7.85
CA PHE A 249 -2.45 -14.15 -8.50
C PHE A 249 -1.46 -14.80 -7.53
N VAL A 250 -1.09 -14.10 -6.45
CA VAL A 250 -0.12 -14.59 -5.45
C VAL A 250 -0.62 -15.86 -4.77
N LYS A 251 -1.91 -15.95 -4.48
CA LYS A 251 -2.54 -17.14 -3.92
C LYS A 251 -2.39 -18.34 -4.86
N GLU A 252 -2.74 -18.19 -6.14
CA GLU A 252 -2.62 -19.29 -7.10
C GLU A 252 -1.17 -19.74 -7.33
N LEU A 253 -0.20 -18.81 -7.29
CA LEU A 253 1.21 -19.17 -7.33
C LEU A 253 1.63 -20.00 -6.11
N ARG A 254 1.15 -19.62 -4.93
CA ARG A 254 1.44 -20.33 -3.68
C ARG A 254 0.80 -21.71 -3.66
N ASP A 255 -0.44 -21.85 -4.16
CA ASP A 255 -1.12 -23.14 -4.31
C ASP A 255 -0.32 -24.11 -5.22
N GLU A 256 0.39 -23.59 -6.23
CA GLU A 256 1.30 -24.35 -7.11
C GLU A 256 2.72 -24.56 -6.51
N GLY A 257 2.94 -24.10 -5.27
CA GLY A 257 4.23 -24.21 -4.58
C GLY A 257 5.34 -23.32 -5.15
N ILE A 258 4.97 -22.20 -5.81
CA ILE A 258 5.86 -21.15 -6.29
C ILE A 258 5.94 -20.06 -5.21
N GLY A 259 7.15 -19.70 -4.76
CA GLY A 259 7.35 -18.67 -3.73
C GLY A 259 7.15 -19.14 -2.28
N MET A 260 6.88 -20.41 -2.04
CA MET A 260 6.89 -20.97 -0.67
C MET A 260 8.32 -21.15 -0.14
N SER A 261 8.54 -20.79 1.13
CA SER A 261 9.79 -21.09 1.82
C SER A 261 9.99 -22.61 1.92
N GLN A 262 11.24 -23.09 2.05
CA GLN A 262 11.49 -24.52 2.23
C GLN A 262 10.78 -25.09 3.47
N GLY A 263 10.52 -24.28 4.50
CA GLY A 263 9.79 -24.68 5.70
C GLY A 263 8.32 -25.01 5.43
N ASP A 264 7.66 -24.24 4.56
CA ASP A 264 6.24 -24.45 4.23
C ASP A 264 6.03 -25.70 3.36
N LYS A 265 6.99 -26.01 2.49
CA LYS A 265 7.00 -27.26 1.72
C LYS A 265 7.07 -28.49 2.63
N ILE A 266 7.84 -28.41 3.71
CA ILE A 266 7.93 -29.49 4.70
C ILE A 266 6.60 -29.63 5.44
N CYS A 267 5.96 -28.52 5.83
CA CYS A 267 4.65 -28.56 6.50
C CYS A 267 3.55 -29.17 5.61
N VAL A 268 3.41 -28.73 4.36
CA VAL A 268 2.43 -29.29 3.41
C VAL A 268 2.69 -30.78 3.15
N PHE A 269 3.96 -31.16 3.01
CA PHE A 269 4.35 -32.56 2.81
C PHE A 269 4.03 -33.41 4.06
N VAL A 270 4.38 -32.94 5.26
CA VAL A 270 4.08 -33.63 6.53
C VAL A 270 2.57 -33.77 6.71
N PHE A 271 1.79 -32.71 6.48
CA PHE A 271 0.34 -32.76 6.64
C PHE A 271 -0.32 -33.74 5.65
N SER A 272 0.11 -33.72 4.39
CA SER A 272 -0.39 -34.66 3.37
C SER A 272 -0.03 -36.11 3.70
N THR A 273 1.19 -36.34 4.21
CA THR A 273 1.65 -37.69 4.58
C THR A 273 0.89 -38.21 5.80
N VAL A 274 0.68 -37.37 6.82
CA VAL A 274 -0.11 -37.72 8.02
C VAL A 274 -1.56 -38.01 7.66
N LEU A 275 -2.18 -37.20 6.79
CA LEU A 275 -3.54 -37.42 6.31
C LEU A 275 -3.66 -38.75 5.55
N LEU A 276 -2.72 -39.04 4.65
CA LEU A 276 -2.67 -40.32 3.93
C LEU A 276 -2.53 -41.51 4.89
N LEU A 277 -1.61 -41.44 5.86
CA LEU A 277 -1.43 -42.49 6.86
C LEU A 277 -2.70 -42.69 7.72
N PHE A 278 -3.39 -41.61 8.05
CA PHE A 278 -4.65 -41.68 8.80
C PHE A 278 -5.76 -42.36 7.97
N ILE A 279 -5.91 -42.00 6.70
CA ILE A 279 -6.87 -42.62 5.78
C ILE A 279 -6.55 -44.12 5.62
N PHE A 280 -5.28 -44.47 5.41
CA PHE A 280 -4.86 -45.88 5.33
C PHE A 280 -5.15 -46.64 6.63
N GLY A 281 -4.88 -46.04 7.79
CA GLY A 281 -5.18 -46.65 9.08
C GLY A 281 -6.68 -46.95 9.26
N VAL A 282 -7.54 -45.99 8.88
CA VAL A 282 -9.00 -46.18 8.94
C VAL A 282 -9.49 -47.27 7.99
N ILE A 283 -8.97 -47.33 6.77
CA ILE A 283 -9.33 -48.37 5.79
C ILE A 283 -8.91 -49.76 6.29
N VAL A 284 -7.70 -49.90 6.83
CA VAL A 284 -7.20 -51.18 7.36
C VAL A 284 -8.06 -51.66 8.53
N ILE A 285 -8.42 -50.76 9.45
CA ILE A 285 -9.30 -51.09 10.57
C ILE A 285 -10.68 -51.53 10.06
N ALA A 286 -11.26 -50.81 9.09
CA ALA A 286 -12.57 -51.13 8.53
C ALA A 286 -12.60 -52.47 7.77
N LEU A 287 -11.49 -52.87 7.13
CA LEU A 287 -11.38 -54.16 6.45
C LEU A 287 -11.08 -55.33 7.40
N SER A 288 -10.71 -55.04 8.65
CA SER A 288 -10.38 -56.05 9.68
C SER A 288 -11.56 -56.42 10.59
N GLN A 289 -12.71 -55.77 10.41
CA GLN A 289 -13.98 -56.05 11.10
C GLN A 289 -14.93 -56.81 10.17
#